data_AF-A0A834MAF0-F1
#
_entry.id   AF-A0A834MAF0-F1
#
_cell.length_a   1.000
_cell.length_b   1.000
_cell.length_c   1.000
_cell.angle_alpha   90.00
_cell.angle_beta   90.00
_cell.angle_gamma   90.00
#
_symmetry.space_group_name_H-M   'P 1'
#
loop_
_entity.id
_entity.type
_entity.pdbx_description
1 polymer ?
#
loop_
_entity_poly.entity_id
_entity_poly.type
_entity_poly.pdbx_seq_one_letter_code
_entity_poly.pdbx_strand_id
1 'polypeptide(L)'
;MFEDEDSLICLEEIAKDLNDIEQKYSSEENRRCLEIPTSLNDNLIVLSKELDSLGLPALHLEGSVIEILNNVAQSSRNVVHIYRNAVCQIKDQNIEKKSKDIRNNEAYLQLDRYKEELDKSRENCAKLKNEVYKLEKKICNFQKKESDHKDEIKRVKTVYASKQHELEHSIRKLKKENDHLKEIFNQDIVKDSSRNNIALALLKKYRVNEEVYHTTIKKLQDNNRELLEEVLSLKEELILKESEN
;
A
#
# COMPACT_ATOMS: atom_id res chain seq x y z
N MET A 1 89.17 -85.06 -83.16
CA MET A 1 89.58 -83.95 -84.03
C MET A 1 88.31 -83.41 -84.64
N PHE A 2 87.94 -82.18 -84.27
CA PHE A 2 87.18 -81.15 -85.01
C PHE A 2 85.79 -81.55 -85.57
N GLU A 3 84.71 -80.78 -85.50
CA GLU A 3 84.37 -79.40 -85.12
C GLU A 3 82.82 -79.40 -84.99
N ASP A 4 82.26 -78.81 -83.95
CA ASP A 4 81.44 -77.58 -84.00
C ASP A 4 80.55 -77.43 -85.25
N GLU A 5 79.24 -77.35 -85.05
CA GLU A 5 78.51 -76.10 -85.30
C GLU A 5 77.03 -76.23 -84.87
N ASP A 6 76.75 -75.48 -83.81
CA ASP A 6 75.52 -74.76 -83.51
C ASP A 6 74.25 -75.12 -84.28
N SER A 7 73.27 -75.56 -83.50
CA SER A 7 71.85 -75.38 -83.73
C SER A 7 71.56 -73.88 -83.94
N LEU A 8 71.85 -73.38 -85.14
CA LEU A 8 71.43 -72.08 -85.63
C LEU A 8 69.91 -72.12 -85.64
N ILE A 9 69.32 -71.64 -84.56
CA ILE A 9 67.93 -71.22 -84.52
C ILE A 9 67.78 -70.22 -85.67
N CYS A 10 67.09 -70.64 -86.73
CA CYS A 10 66.93 -69.85 -87.93
C CYS A 10 66.17 -68.58 -87.55
N LEU A 11 66.85 -67.43 -87.57
CA LEU A 11 66.26 -66.13 -87.21
C LEU A 11 65.02 -65.82 -88.08
N GLU A 12 64.97 -66.35 -89.30
CA GLU A 12 63.79 -66.33 -90.16
C GLU A 12 62.58 -67.08 -89.58
N GLU A 13 62.78 -68.24 -88.93
CA GLU A 13 61.68 -69.01 -88.32
C GLU A 13 61.17 -68.33 -87.06
N ILE A 14 62.05 -67.75 -86.23
CA ILE A 14 61.61 -66.94 -85.08
C ILE A 14 60.88 -65.68 -85.55
N ALA A 15 61.36 -65.00 -86.58
CA ALA A 15 60.69 -63.82 -87.12
C ALA A 15 59.31 -64.19 -87.70
N LYS A 16 59.20 -65.36 -88.34
CA LYS A 16 57.94 -65.88 -88.86
C LYS A 16 56.99 -66.28 -87.73
N ASP A 17 57.45 -66.97 -86.70
CA ASP A 17 56.64 -67.37 -85.55
C ASP A 17 56.19 -66.14 -84.73
N LEU A 18 57.07 -65.13 -84.56
CA LEU A 18 56.70 -63.87 -83.93
C LEU A 18 55.69 -63.09 -84.76
N ASN A 19 55.83 -63.06 -86.09
CA ASN A 19 54.88 -62.42 -86.98
C ASN A 19 53.54 -63.18 -87.05
N ASP A 20 53.56 -64.50 -86.95
CA ASP A 20 52.36 -65.34 -86.88
C ASP A 20 51.64 -65.17 -85.53
N ILE A 21 52.38 -65.03 -84.42
CA ILE A 21 51.82 -64.69 -83.11
C ILE A 21 51.26 -63.26 -83.12
N GLU A 22 51.97 -62.31 -83.71
CA GLU A 22 51.52 -60.93 -83.83
C GLU A 22 50.28 -60.82 -84.73
N GLN A 23 50.19 -61.54 -85.84
CA GLN A 23 48.95 -61.61 -86.64
C GLN A 23 47.80 -62.30 -85.91
N LYS A 24 48.07 -63.34 -85.11
CA LYS A 24 47.05 -64.14 -84.43
C LYS A 24 46.46 -63.45 -83.20
N TYR A 25 47.22 -62.57 -82.54
CA TYR A 25 46.80 -61.86 -81.32
C TYR A 25 46.69 -60.34 -81.48
N SER A 26 47.26 -59.77 -82.54
CA SER A 26 47.23 -58.35 -82.89
C SER A 26 46.47 -58.13 -84.22
N SER A 27 45.48 -58.98 -84.50
CA SER A 27 44.58 -58.75 -85.63
C SER A 27 44.00 -57.33 -85.52
N GLU A 28 44.34 -56.47 -86.49
CA GLU A 28 43.80 -55.11 -86.59
C GLU A 28 42.27 -55.08 -86.62
N GLU A 29 41.63 -56.22 -86.90
CA GLU A 29 40.18 -56.44 -86.80
C GLU A 29 39.65 -56.43 -85.36
N ASN A 30 40.42 -56.85 -84.35
CA ASN A 30 40.01 -56.75 -82.94
C ASN A 30 40.21 -55.34 -82.35
N ARG A 31 40.92 -54.45 -83.07
CA ARG A 31 41.06 -53.03 -82.70
C ARG A 31 39.97 -52.14 -83.29
N ARG A 32 39.19 -52.64 -84.26
CA ARG A 32 38.11 -51.86 -84.88
C ARG A 32 36.77 -52.23 -84.27
N CYS A 33 36.28 -51.28 -83.46
CA CYS A 33 34.89 -51.14 -83.06
C CYS A 33 34.31 -52.31 -82.26
N LEU A 34 34.43 -52.21 -80.93
CA LEU A 34 33.31 -52.58 -80.06
C LEU A 34 32.13 -51.68 -80.48
N GLU A 35 31.41 -52.07 -81.53
CA GLU A 35 30.18 -51.38 -81.92
C GLU A 35 29.21 -51.51 -80.75
N ILE A 36 28.74 -50.35 -80.30
CA ILE A 36 27.77 -50.25 -79.23
C ILE A 36 26.54 -51.02 -79.69
N PRO A 37 26.08 -52.06 -78.95
CA PRO A 37 24.87 -52.77 -79.30
C PRO A 37 23.72 -51.76 -79.50
N THR A 38 22.91 -51.93 -80.55
CA THR A 38 21.84 -50.98 -80.90
C THR A 38 20.92 -50.67 -79.73
N SER A 39 20.65 -51.65 -78.88
CA SER A 39 19.90 -51.49 -77.63
C SER A 39 20.59 -50.61 -76.58
N LEU A 40 21.93 -50.63 -76.50
CA LEU A 40 22.69 -49.74 -75.61
C LEU A 40 22.70 -48.31 -76.15
N ASN A 41 22.77 -48.15 -77.47
CA ASN A 41 22.73 -46.83 -78.11
C ASN A 41 21.38 -46.13 -77.87
N ASP A 42 20.26 -46.85 -78.01
CA ASP A 42 18.92 -46.31 -77.74
C ASP A 42 18.77 -45.87 -76.26
N ASN A 43 19.28 -46.68 -75.33
CA ASN A 43 19.27 -46.34 -73.90
C ASN A 43 20.14 -45.12 -73.58
N LEU A 44 21.29 -44.96 -74.24
CA LEU A 44 22.15 -43.80 -74.06
C LEU A 44 21.51 -42.52 -74.63
N ILE A 45 20.76 -42.62 -75.73
CA ILE A 45 19.97 -41.51 -76.27
C ILE A 45 18.87 -41.08 -75.29
N VAL A 46 18.15 -42.04 -74.69
CA VAL A 46 17.13 -41.76 -73.69
C VAL A 46 17.74 -41.11 -72.45
N LEU A 47 18.83 -41.69 -71.92
CA LEU A 47 19.55 -41.13 -70.78
C LEU A 47 20.07 -39.71 -71.05
N SER A 48 20.54 -39.44 -72.27
CA SER A 48 20.99 -38.10 -72.67
C SER A 48 19.84 -37.08 -72.59
N LYS A 49 18.64 -37.43 -73.07
CA LYS A 49 17.44 -36.58 -72.97
C LYS A 49 16.99 -36.38 -71.53
N GLU A 50 17.08 -37.41 -70.69
CA GLU A 50 16.74 -37.30 -69.27
C GLU A 50 17.73 -36.39 -68.52
N LEU A 51 19.03 -36.49 -68.82
CA LEU A 51 20.04 -35.58 -68.27
C LEU A 51 19.78 -34.13 -68.68
N ASP A 52 19.47 -33.87 -69.94
CA ASP A 52 19.09 -32.53 -70.42
C ASP A 52 17.84 -32.00 -69.71
N SER A 53 16.84 -32.85 -69.46
CA SER A 53 15.63 -32.49 -68.72
C SER A 53 15.90 -32.10 -67.26
N LEU A 54 16.99 -32.62 -66.69
CA LEU A 54 17.49 -32.29 -65.37
C LEU A 54 18.44 -31.08 -65.39
N GLY A 55 18.67 -30.46 -66.56
CA GLY A 55 19.62 -29.36 -66.74
C GLY A 55 21.08 -29.79 -66.68
N LEU A 56 21.37 -31.07 -66.88
CA LEU A 56 22.73 -31.64 -66.94
C LEU A 56 23.21 -31.73 -68.39
N PRO A 57 24.54 -31.72 -68.63
CA PRO A 57 25.07 -31.85 -69.98
C PRO A 57 24.68 -33.17 -70.66
N ALA A 58 24.15 -33.08 -71.88
CA ALA A 58 23.89 -34.22 -72.76
C ALA A 58 25.12 -35.12 -72.93
N LEU A 59 24.88 -36.43 -73.02
CA LEU A 59 25.94 -37.40 -73.32
C LEU A 59 26.42 -37.21 -74.76
N HIS A 60 27.74 -37.06 -74.92
CA HIS A 60 28.37 -37.06 -76.24
C HIS A 60 28.52 -38.53 -76.66
N LEU A 61 27.72 -38.93 -77.65
CA LEU A 61 27.67 -40.31 -78.17
C LEU A 61 28.70 -40.55 -79.29
N GLU A 62 29.39 -39.49 -79.72
CA GLU A 62 30.51 -39.56 -80.66
C GLU A 62 31.82 -39.74 -79.88
N GLY A 63 32.45 -40.90 -80.00
CA GLY A 63 33.70 -41.21 -79.29
C GLY A 63 33.90 -42.71 -79.05
N SER A 64 34.97 -43.04 -78.33
CA SER A 64 35.23 -44.42 -77.89
C SER A 64 34.25 -44.85 -76.78
N VAL A 65 33.98 -46.16 -76.69
CA VAL A 65 33.13 -46.75 -75.62
C VAL A 65 33.60 -46.32 -74.21
N ILE A 66 34.91 -46.16 -74.03
CA ILE A 66 35.51 -45.73 -72.76
C ILE A 66 35.16 -44.28 -72.43
N GLU A 67 35.16 -43.37 -73.42
CA GLU A 67 34.76 -41.97 -73.24
C GLU A 67 33.27 -41.85 -72.89
N ILE A 68 32.42 -42.64 -73.56
CA ILE A 68 30.98 -42.68 -73.28
C ILE A 68 30.73 -43.17 -71.84
N LEU A 69 31.40 -44.24 -71.40
CA LEU A 69 31.29 -44.74 -70.03
C LEU A 69 31.79 -43.72 -68.99
N ASN A 70 32.87 -42.99 -69.28
CA ASN A 70 33.36 -41.92 -68.41
C ASN A 70 32.34 -40.77 -68.33
N ASN A 71 31.72 -40.38 -69.44
CA ASN A 71 30.66 -39.38 -69.47
C ASN A 71 29.44 -39.83 -68.65
N VAL A 72 29.00 -41.08 -68.79
CA VAL A 72 27.90 -41.65 -68.00
C VAL A 72 28.22 -41.67 -66.49
N ALA A 73 29.44 -42.09 -66.13
CA ALA A 73 29.90 -42.11 -64.75
C ALA A 73 29.97 -40.69 -64.15
N GLN A 74 30.44 -39.71 -64.94
CA GLN A 74 30.50 -38.32 -64.53
C GLN A 74 29.11 -37.70 -64.36
N SER A 75 28.21 -37.92 -65.31
CA SER A 75 26.81 -37.47 -65.23
C SER A 75 26.10 -38.09 -64.03
N SER A 76 26.33 -39.37 -63.75
CA SER A 76 25.79 -40.05 -62.58
C SER A 76 26.31 -39.45 -61.27
N ARG A 77 27.61 -39.11 -61.17
CA ARG A 77 28.16 -38.38 -60.01
C ARG A 77 27.53 -37.01 -59.85
N ASN A 78 27.31 -36.28 -60.95
CA ASN A 78 26.66 -34.97 -60.92
C ASN A 78 25.22 -35.07 -60.42
N VAL A 79 24.44 -36.05 -60.88
CA VAL A 79 23.08 -36.32 -60.38
C VAL A 79 23.10 -36.59 -58.87
N VAL A 80 23.99 -37.46 -58.41
CA VAL A 80 24.13 -37.76 -56.97
C VAL A 80 24.48 -36.50 -56.17
N HIS A 81 25.35 -35.64 -56.70
CA HIS A 81 25.73 -34.40 -56.04
C HIS A 81 24.56 -33.40 -55.97
N ILE A 82 23.81 -33.23 -57.06
CA ILE A 82 22.61 -32.38 -57.09
C ILE A 82 21.59 -32.90 -56.09
N TYR A 83 21.33 -34.21 -56.09
CA TYR A 83 20.38 -34.82 -55.17
C TYR A 83 20.80 -34.62 -53.72
N ARG A 84 22.08 -34.85 -53.37
CA ARG A 84 22.60 -34.58 -52.02
C ARG A 84 22.43 -33.12 -51.63
N ASN A 85 22.74 -32.19 -52.52
CA ASN A 85 22.57 -30.76 -52.26
C ASN A 85 21.10 -30.39 -52.03
N ALA A 86 20.19 -30.89 -52.86
CA ALA A 86 18.75 -30.64 -52.73
C ALA A 86 18.21 -31.18 -51.39
N VAL A 87 18.60 -32.40 -51.01
CA VAL A 87 18.22 -33.00 -49.72
C VAL A 87 18.75 -32.17 -48.54
N CYS A 88 20.00 -31.71 -48.61
CA CYS A 88 20.57 -30.82 -47.59
C CYS A 88 19.78 -29.50 -47.49
N GLN A 89 19.49 -28.84 -48.62
CA GLN A 89 18.71 -27.60 -48.63
C GLN A 89 17.29 -27.78 -48.07
N ILE A 90 16.60 -28.86 -48.43
CA ILE A 90 15.26 -29.18 -47.89
C ILE A 90 15.33 -29.39 -46.38
N LYS A 91 16.37 -30.08 -45.89
CA LYS A 91 16.56 -30.30 -44.45
C LYS A 91 16.79 -28.97 -43.72
N ASP A 92 17.64 -28.10 -44.27
CA ASP A 92 17.94 -26.79 -43.67
C ASP A 92 16.70 -25.90 -43.63
N GLN A 93 15.92 -25.86 -44.72
CA GLN A 93 14.64 -25.13 -44.78
C GLN A 93 13.63 -25.67 -43.75
N ASN A 94 13.54 -26.99 -43.58
CA ASN A 94 12.66 -27.60 -42.58
C ASN A 94 13.09 -27.26 -41.14
N ILE A 95 14.39 -27.23 -40.86
CA ILE A 95 14.92 -26.81 -39.56
C ILE A 95 14.60 -25.34 -39.31
N GLU A 96 14.83 -24.48 -40.30
CA GLU A 96 14.54 -23.04 -40.19
C GLU A 96 13.05 -22.80 -39.96
N LYS A 97 12.17 -23.49 -40.70
CA LYS A 97 10.72 -23.41 -40.52
C LYS A 97 10.31 -23.82 -39.11
N LYS A 98 10.77 -24.97 -38.62
CA LYS A 98 10.51 -25.41 -37.23
C LYS A 98 11.01 -24.40 -36.20
N SER A 99 12.18 -23.80 -36.41
CA SER A 99 12.72 -22.75 -35.52
C SER A 99 11.84 -21.50 -35.52
N LYS A 100 11.28 -21.10 -36.66
CA LYS A 100 10.33 -19.99 -36.76
C LYS A 100 9.01 -20.31 -36.06
N ASP A 101 8.49 -21.52 -36.26
CA ASP A 101 7.23 -21.97 -35.63
C ASP A 101 7.34 -22.00 -34.10
N ILE A 102 8.46 -22.48 -33.55
CA ILE A 102 8.72 -22.46 -32.10
C ILE A 102 8.74 -21.03 -31.57
N ARG A 103 9.49 -20.13 -32.22
CA ARG A 103 9.57 -18.72 -31.83
C ARG A 103 8.21 -18.01 -31.89
N ASN A 104 7.43 -18.29 -32.93
CA ASN A 104 6.08 -17.75 -33.05
C ASN A 104 5.17 -18.27 -31.93
N ASN A 105 5.20 -19.56 -31.62
CA ASN A 105 4.42 -20.13 -30.53
C ASN A 105 4.81 -19.53 -29.17
N GLU A 106 6.10 -19.34 -28.90
CA GLU A 106 6.56 -18.66 -27.69
C GLU A 106 6.06 -17.21 -27.61
N ALA A 107 6.08 -16.49 -28.74
CA ALA A 107 5.55 -15.13 -28.82
C ALA A 107 4.04 -15.09 -28.56
N TYR A 108 3.26 -16.03 -29.10
CA TYR A 108 1.82 -16.14 -28.81
C TYR A 108 1.55 -16.41 -27.33
N LEU A 109 2.30 -17.34 -26.71
CA LEU A 109 2.17 -17.62 -25.27
C LEU A 109 2.53 -16.40 -24.42
N GLN A 110 3.57 -15.65 -24.79
CA GLN A 110 3.90 -14.39 -24.11
C GLN A 110 2.78 -13.36 -24.25
N LEU A 111 2.23 -13.23 -25.46
CA LEU A 111 1.15 -12.28 -25.75
C LEU A 111 -0.11 -12.61 -24.91
N ASP A 112 -0.46 -13.88 -24.78
CA ASP A 112 -1.59 -14.31 -23.95
C ASP A 112 -1.34 -14.06 -22.46
N ARG A 113 -0.12 -14.31 -21.95
CA ARG A 113 0.26 -13.92 -20.58
C ARG A 113 0.10 -12.42 -20.34
N TYR A 114 0.59 -11.59 -21.26
CA TYR A 114 0.47 -10.14 -21.13
C TYR A 114 -0.98 -9.65 -21.19
N LYS A 115 -1.85 -10.29 -21.97
CA LYS A 115 -3.28 -9.99 -21.96
C LYS A 115 -3.91 -10.30 -20.60
N GLU A 116 -3.63 -11.46 -20.03
CA GLU A 116 -4.14 -11.84 -18.70
C GLU A 116 -3.64 -10.88 -17.60
N GLU A 117 -2.37 -10.51 -17.62
CA GLU A 117 -1.80 -9.54 -16.68
C GLU A 117 -2.44 -8.16 -16.82
N LEU A 118 -2.68 -7.71 -18.06
CA LEU A 118 -3.35 -6.45 -18.35
C LEU A 118 -4.79 -6.44 -17.81
N ASP A 119 -5.53 -7.53 -18.01
CA ASP A 119 -6.92 -7.63 -17.54
C ASP A 119 -6.99 -7.68 -16.01
N LYS A 120 -6.09 -8.44 -15.35
CA LYS A 120 -5.95 -8.42 -13.88
C LYS A 120 -5.61 -7.03 -13.35
N SER A 121 -4.69 -6.33 -14.02
CA SER A 121 -4.31 -4.96 -13.65
C SER A 121 -5.48 -3.97 -13.82
N ARG A 122 -6.26 -4.09 -14.89
CA ARG A 122 -7.47 -3.29 -15.12
C ARG A 122 -8.53 -3.52 -14.05
N GLU A 123 -8.78 -4.78 -13.68
CA GLU A 123 -9.73 -5.12 -12.62
C GLU A 123 -9.29 -4.53 -11.27
N ASN A 124 -8.00 -4.64 -10.94
CA ASN A 124 -7.44 -4.04 -9.74
C ASN A 124 -7.55 -2.51 -9.74
N CYS A 125 -7.27 -1.86 -10.87
CA CYS A 125 -7.47 -0.41 -11.03
C CYS A 125 -8.93 -0.01 -10.79
N ALA A 126 -9.90 -0.79 -11.30
CA ALA A 126 -11.32 -0.53 -11.08
C ALA A 126 -11.71 -0.69 -9.59
N LYS A 127 -11.20 -1.71 -8.91
CA LYS A 127 -11.39 -1.92 -7.46
C LYS A 127 -10.83 -0.73 -6.66
N LEU A 128 -9.58 -0.35 -6.89
CA LEU A 128 -8.93 0.77 -6.22
C LEU A 128 -9.67 2.09 -6.46
N LYS A 129 -10.12 2.35 -7.69
CA LYS A 129 -10.90 3.55 -8.02
C LYS A 129 -12.21 3.61 -7.22
N ASN A 130 -12.90 2.49 -7.05
CA ASN A 130 -14.12 2.40 -6.24
C ASN A 130 -13.84 2.60 -4.75
N GLU A 131 -12.73 2.11 -4.24
CA GLU A 131 -12.32 2.35 -2.85
C GLU A 131 -11.99 3.81 -2.59
N VAL A 132 -11.24 4.45 -3.49
CA VAL A 132 -10.96 5.89 -3.43
C VAL A 132 -12.26 6.69 -3.37
N TYR A 133 -13.21 6.42 -4.27
CA TYR A 133 -14.51 7.09 -4.25
C TYR A 133 -15.29 6.90 -2.93
N LYS A 134 -15.26 5.69 -2.36
CA LYS A 134 -15.89 5.42 -1.05
C LYS A 134 -15.21 6.20 0.07
N LEU A 135 -13.88 6.29 0.05
CA LEU A 135 -13.10 7.04 1.04
C LEU A 135 -13.35 8.54 0.93
N GLU A 136 -13.35 9.10 -0.27
CA GLU A 136 -13.69 10.50 -0.53
C GLU A 136 -15.08 10.86 0.01
N LYS A 137 -16.08 10.00 -0.22
CA LYS A 137 -17.43 10.19 0.35
C LYS A 137 -17.42 10.16 1.87
N LYS A 138 -16.63 9.28 2.51
CA LYS A 138 -16.48 9.24 3.97
C LYS A 138 -15.81 10.52 4.49
N ILE A 139 -14.76 11.00 3.82
CA ILE A 139 -14.07 12.25 4.18
C ILE A 139 -15.04 13.42 4.12
N CYS A 140 -15.81 13.57 3.04
CA CYS A 140 -16.81 14.63 2.91
C CYS A 140 -17.86 14.57 4.03
N ASN A 141 -18.32 13.37 4.39
CA ASN A 141 -19.25 13.19 5.51
C ASN A 141 -18.63 13.58 6.86
N PHE A 142 -17.36 13.23 7.10
CA PHE A 142 -16.67 13.61 8.33
C PHE A 142 -16.41 15.11 8.43
N GLN A 143 -16.03 15.76 7.32
CA GLN A 143 -15.88 17.22 7.26
C GLN A 143 -17.19 17.93 7.57
N LYS A 144 -18.32 17.43 7.04
CA LYS A 144 -19.65 17.98 7.38
C LYS A 144 -19.94 17.84 8.87
N LYS A 145 -19.76 16.63 9.44
CA LYS A 145 -19.95 16.39 10.88
C LYS A 145 -19.04 17.26 11.74
N GLU A 146 -17.80 17.47 11.33
CA GLU A 146 -16.87 18.34 12.03
C GLU A 146 -17.36 19.80 12.05
N SER A 147 -17.87 20.30 10.92
CA SER A 147 -18.50 21.61 10.85
C SER A 147 -19.70 21.73 11.78
N ASP A 148 -20.60 20.75 11.74
CA ASP A 148 -21.80 20.71 12.59
C ASP A 148 -21.42 20.74 14.09
N HIS A 149 -20.41 19.96 14.50
CA HIS A 149 -19.92 19.95 15.87
C HIS A 149 -19.23 21.27 16.26
N LYS A 150 -18.48 21.91 15.35
CA LYS A 150 -17.89 23.24 15.61
C LYS A 150 -18.97 24.28 15.87
N ASP A 151 -20.07 24.22 15.13
CA ASP A 151 -21.18 25.15 15.32
C ASP A 151 -21.98 24.86 16.60
N GLU A 152 -22.18 23.59 16.96
CA GLU A 152 -22.72 23.22 18.29
C GLU A 152 -21.83 23.73 19.43
N ILE A 153 -20.50 23.54 19.33
CA ILE A 153 -19.56 24.05 20.34
C ILE A 153 -19.67 25.57 20.49
N LYS A 154 -19.77 26.31 19.38
CA LYS A 154 -19.97 27.77 19.42
C LYS A 154 -21.29 28.15 20.10
N ARG A 155 -22.38 27.43 19.79
CA ARG A 155 -23.69 27.66 20.43
C ARG A 155 -23.61 27.41 21.94
N VAL A 156 -23.07 26.27 22.36
CA VAL A 156 -22.91 25.92 23.77
C VAL A 156 -22.03 26.93 24.50
N LYS A 157 -20.91 27.35 23.91
CA LYS A 157 -20.04 28.39 24.50
C LYS A 157 -20.78 29.71 24.71
N THR A 158 -21.60 30.11 23.76
CA THR A 158 -22.40 31.35 23.86
C THR A 158 -23.40 31.26 25.00
N VAL A 159 -24.16 30.15 25.08
CA VAL A 159 -25.12 29.92 26.17
C VAL A 159 -24.43 29.88 27.52
N TYR A 160 -23.28 29.19 27.62
CA TYR A 160 -22.49 29.11 28.83
C TYR A 160 -22.02 30.49 29.29
N ALA A 161 -21.45 31.31 28.39
CA ALA A 161 -20.99 32.65 28.70
C ALA A 161 -22.14 33.55 29.19
N SER A 162 -23.30 33.50 28.53
CA SER A 162 -24.50 34.23 28.99
C SER A 162 -24.93 33.77 30.37
N LYS A 163 -24.96 32.45 30.63
CA LYS A 163 -25.40 31.93 31.93
C LYS A 163 -24.42 32.27 33.05
N GLN A 164 -23.13 32.23 32.76
CA GLN A 164 -22.10 32.66 33.68
C GLN A 164 -22.30 34.13 34.06
N HIS A 165 -22.56 35.01 33.07
CA HIS A 165 -22.80 36.42 33.33
C HIS A 165 -24.06 36.68 34.18
N GLU A 166 -25.15 35.96 33.91
CA GLU A 166 -26.37 36.02 34.73
C GLU A 166 -26.12 35.62 36.19
N LEU A 167 -25.35 34.55 36.41
CA LEU A 167 -24.99 34.07 37.74
C LEU A 167 -24.08 35.08 38.46
N GLU A 168 -23.07 35.61 37.79
CA GLU A 168 -22.19 36.66 38.34
C GLU A 168 -22.99 37.91 38.74
N HIS A 169 -23.94 38.34 37.91
CA HIS A 169 -24.85 39.43 38.25
C HIS A 169 -25.70 39.11 39.49
N SER A 170 -26.28 37.90 39.54
CA SER A 170 -27.10 37.45 40.67
C SER A 170 -26.31 37.39 41.98
N ILE A 171 -25.08 36.87 41.94
CA ILE A 171 -24.16 36.85 43.08
C ILE A 171 -23.85 38.27 43.55
N ARG A 172 -23.57 39.20 42.62
CA ARG A 172 -23.33 40.61 42.97
C ARG A 172 -24.54 41.25 43.64
N LYS A 173 -25.75 40.97 43.17
CA LYS A 173 -27.00 41.47 43.77
C LYS A 173 -27.17 40.92 45.19
N LEU A 174 -27.02 39.61 45.37
CA LEU A 174 -27.14 38.96 46.68
C LEU A 174 -26.07 39.44 47.68
N LYS A 175 -24.84 39.70 47.22
CA LYS A 175 -23.80 40.28 48.07
C LYS A 175 -24.18 41.65 48.58
N LYS A 176 -24.67 42.54 47.70
CA LYS A 176 -25.13 43.87 48.10
C LYS A 176 -26.30 43.81 49.09
N GLU A 177 -27.24 42.91 48.87
CA GLU A 177 -28.37 42.70 49.79
C GLU A 177 -27.90 42.17 51.16
N ASN A 178 -26.96 41.23 51.17
CA ASN A 178 -26.36 40.72 52.40
C ASN A 178 -25.62 41.82 53.18
N ASP A 179 -24.83 42.65 52.49
CA ASP A 179 -24.12 43.77 53.09
C ASP A 179 -25.10 44.80 53.67
N HIS A 180 -26.21 45.09 52.98
CA HIS A 180 -27.26 45.96 53.47
C HIS A 180 -27.96 45.40 54.72
N LEU A 181 -28.30 44.10 54.72
CA LEU A 181 -28.90 43.44 55.88
C LEU A 181 -27.96 43.44 57.09
N LYS A 182 -26.66 43.24 56.88
CA LYS A 182 -25.65 43.37 57.95
C LYS A 182 -25.60 44.78 58.52
N GLU A 183 -25.70 45.80 57.67
CA GLU A 183 -25.73 47.19 58.10
C GLU A 183 -26.97 47.48 58.96
N ILE A 184 -28.16 47.06 58.51
CA ILE A 184 -29.41 47.19 59.28
C ILE A 184 -29.28 46.48 60.63
N PHE A 185 -28.84 45.22 60.62
CA PHE A 185 -28.66 44.44 61.84
C PHE A 185 -27.71 45.10 62.84
N ASN A 186 -26.58 45.64 62.37
CA ASN A 186 -25.65 46.39 63.21
C ASN A 186 -26.27 47.67 63.77
N GLN A 187 -27.07 48.41 62.98
CA GLN A 187 -27.78 49.59 63.45
C GLN A 187 -28.79 49.24 64.55
N ASP A 188 -29.51 48.13 64.40
CA ASP A 188 -30.49 47.68 65.40
C ASP A 188 -29.82 47.25 66.70
N ILE A 189 -28.70 46.52 66.65
CA ILE A 189 -27.89 46.20 67.84
C ILE A 189 -27.45 47.48 68.57
N VAL A 190 -26.98 48.50 67.84
CA VAL A 190 -26.52 49.76 68.44
C VAL A 190 -27.69 50.51 69.08
N LYS A 191 -28.85 50.57 68.42
CA LYS A 191 -30.07 51.19 68.97
C LYS A 191 -30.54 50.48 70.25
N ASP A 192 -30.57 49.15 70.25
CA ASP A 192 -30.99 48.37 71.41
C ASP A 192 -29.99 48.47 72.57
N SER A 193 -28.68 48.46 72.29
CA SER A 193 -27.66 48.71 73.30
C SER A 193 -27.82 50.10 73.92
N SER A 194 -28.05 51.14 73.11
CA SER A 194 -28.28 52.50 73.61
C SER A 194 -29.54 52.59 74.48
N ARG A 195 -30.65 51.98 74.07
CA ARG A 195 -31.89 51.94 74.86
C ARG A 195 -31.70 51.21 76.19
N ASN A 196 -31.04 50.05 76.15
CA ASN A 196 -30.73 49.28 77.35
C ASN A 196 -29.82 50.06 78.31
N ASN A 197 -28.83 50.79 77.80
CA ASN A 197 -27.96 51.63 78.62
C ASN A 197 -28.72 52.78 79.30
N ILE A 198 -29.65 53.43 78.58
CA ILE A 198 -30.51 54.49 79.16
C ILE A 198 -31.42 53.89 80.25
N ALA A 199 -32.06 52.75 79.97
CA ALA A 199 -32.91 52.06 80.93
C ALA A 199 -32.13 51.66 82.20
N LEU A 200 -30.92 51.11 82.05
CA LEU A 200 -30.04 50.77 83.17
C LEU A 200 -29.62 52.01 83.98
N ALA A 201 -29.33 53.13 83.33
CA ALA A 201 -29.00 54.38 84.01
C ALA A 201 -30.17 54.93 84.83
N LEU A 202 -31.39 54.89 84.27
CA LEU A 202 -32.62 55.27 84.98
C LEU A 202 -32.87 54.35 86.18
N LEU A 203 -32.77 53.03 85.99
CA LEU A 203 -32.93 52.06 87.08
C LEU A 203 -31.94 52.31 88.23
N LYS A 204 -30.67 52.59 87.92
CA LYS A 204 -29.67 52.96 88.94
C LYS A 204 -30.06 54.23 89.70
N LYS A 205 -30.55 55.27 89.01
CA LYS A 205 -31.01 56.50 89.66
C LYS A 205 -32.21 56.26 90.57
N TYR A 206 -33.19 55.49 90.10
CA TYR A 206 -34.37 55.15 90.92
C TYR A 206 -34.00 54.36 92.16
N ARG A 207 -33.08 53.40 92.04
CA ARG A 207 -32.59 52.63 93.19
C ARG A 207 -31.93 53.52 94.25
N VAL A 208 -31.10 54.47 93.85
CA VAL A 208 -30.49 55.44 94.78
C VAL A 208 -31.56 56.31 95.45
N ASN A 209 -32.54 56.80 94.69
CA ASN A 209 -33.64 57.58 95.25
C ASN A 209 -34.48 56.76 96.25
N GLU A 210 -34.74 55.49 95.95
CA GLU A 210 -35.43 54.56 96.84
C GLU A 210 -34.66 54.34 98.13
N GLU A 211 -33.33 54.17 98.07
CA GLU A 211 -32.45 54.10 99.24
C GLU A 211 -32.52 55.39 100.08
N VAL A 212 -32.57 56.57 99.45
CA VAL A 212 -32.74 57.87 100.12
C VAL A 212 -34.12 57.98 100.78
N TYR A 213 -35.19 57.59 100.09
CA TYR A 213 -36.55 57.60 100.66
C TYR A 213 -36.66 56.65 101.84
N HIS A 214 -36.14 55.42 101.73
CA HIS A 214 -36.09 54.48 102.85
C HIS A 214 -35.33 55.05 104.06
N THR A 215 -34.18 55.66 103.83
CA THR A 215 -33.39 56.30 104.91
C THR A 215 -34.16 57.46 105.55
N THR A 216 -34.85 58.26 104.74
CA THR A 216 -35.62 59.42 105.23
C THR A 216 -36.85 58.98 106.02
N ILE A 217 -37.59 57.99 105.53
CA ILE A 217 -38.73 57.40 106.24
C ILE A 217 -38.27 56.83 107.58
N LYS A 218 -37.14 56.10 107.61
CA LYS A 218 -36.59 55.55 108.85
C LYS A 218 -36.26 56.67 109.86
N LYS A 219 -35.58 57.74 109.43
CA LYS A 219 -35.30 58.90 110.28
C LYS A 219 -36.57 59.57 110.81
N LEU A 220 -37.60 59.73 109.97
CA LEU A 220 -38.88 60.28 110.41
C LEU A 220 -39.59 59.37 111.42
N GLN A 221 -39.50 58.05 111.24
CA GLN A 221 -40.04 57.07 112.19
C GLN A 221 -39.27 57.07 113.52
N ASP A 222 -37.95 57.22 113.49
CA ASP A 222 -37.11 57.36 114.68
C ASP A 222 -37.45 58.67 115.41
N ASN A 223 -37.47 59.81 114.72
CA ASN A 223 -37.85 61.11 115.30
C ASN A 223 -39.26 61.12 115.88
N ASN A 224 -40.25 60.53 115.19
CA ASN A 224 -41.61 60.44 115.71
C ASN A 224 -41.69 59.59 116.99
N ARG A 225 -40.82 58.59 117.13
CA ARG A 225 -40.73 57.76 118.34
C ARG A 225 -40.13 58.55 119.50
N GLU A 226 -39.04 59.27 119.26
CA GLU A 226 -38.42 60.15 120.24
C GLU A 226 -39.41 61.23 120.73
N LEU A 227 -40.12 61.89 119.82
CA LEU A 227 -41.16 62.87 120.19
C LEU A 227 -42.31 62.23 120.98
N LEU A 228 -42.70 60.99 120.65
CA LEU A 228 -43.74 60.28 121.41
C LEU A 228 -43.27 59.95 122.82
N GLU A 229 -42.02 59.50 122.98
CA GLU A 229 -41.38 59.27 124.28
C GLU A 229 -41.28 60.57 125.09
N GLU A 230 -40.90 61.67 124.47
CA GLU A 230 -40.86 63.00 125.10
C GLU A 230 -42.26 63.46 125.55
N VAL A 231 -43.28 63.30 124.70
CA VAL A 231 -44.68 63.62 125.07
C VAL A 231 -45.16 62.73 126.22
N LEU A 232 -44.81 61.45 126.23
CA LEU A 232 -45.16 60.55 127.34
C LEU A 232 -44.47 60.98 128.64
N SER A 233 -43.17 61.30 128.60
CA SER A 233 -42.42 61.79 129.75
C SER A 233 -42.98 63.11 130.28
N LEU A 234 -43.28 64.07 129.41
CA LEU A 234 -43.93 65.33 129.79
C LEU A 234 -45.32 65.09 130.41
N LYS A 235 -46.08 64.13 129.88
CA LYS A 235 -47.38 63.76 130.43
C LYS A 235 -47.25 63.13 131.82
N GLU A 236 -46.25 62.29 132.04
CA GLU A 236 -45.93 61.72 133.35
C GLU A 236 -45.50 62.80 134.34
N GLU A 237 -44.66 63.76 133.94
CA GLU A 237 -44.30 64.93 134.76
C GLU A 237 -45.53 65.78 135.12
N LEU A 238 -46.49 65.93 134.20
CA LEU A 238 -47.72 66.67 134.42
C LEU A 238 -48.63 65.97 135.44
N ILE A 239 -48.74 64.63 135.35
CA ILE A 239 -49.48 63.81 136.33
C ILE A 239 -48.80 63.86 137.71
N LEU A 240 -47.47 63.86 137.78
CA LEU A 240 -46.71 64.04 139.03
C LEU A 240 -46.96 65.42 139.65
N LYS A 241 -47.00 66.49 138.84
CA LYS A 241 -47.39 67.84 139.31
C LYS A 241 -48.85 67.96 139.74
N GLU A 242 -49.76 67.21 139.12
CA GLU A 242 -51.16 67.14 139.53
C GLU A 242 -51.40 66.29 140.78
N SER A 243 -50.44 65.45 141.18
CA SER A 243 -50.49 64.64 142.41
C SER A 243 -49.72 65.24 143.60
N GLU A 244 -49.04 66.38 143.39
CA GLU A 244 -48.41 67.20 144.44
C GLU A 244 -49.23 68.46 144.82
N ASN A 245 -50.46 68.61 144.28
CA ASN A 245 -51.47 69.62 144.68
C ASN A 245 -52.71 68.94 145.30
#